data_AF-A0A7X8X7L7-F1
#
_entry.id   AF-A0A7X8X7L7-F1
#
_cell.length_a   1.000
_cell.length_b   1.000
_cell.length_c   1.000
_cell.angle_alpha   90.00
_cell.angle_beta   90.00
_cell.angle_gamma   90.00
#
_symmetry.space_group_name_H-M   'P 1'
#
loop_
_entity.id
_entity.type
_entity.pdbx_description
1 polymer ?
#
loop_
_entity_poly.entity_id
_entity_poly.type
_entity_poly.pdbx_seq_one_letter_code
_entity_poly.pdbx_strand_id
1 'polypeptide(L)' 'MSRLYDHYKNEVVDELMKQFNYTSVMQVPRLEKIV' A
#
# COMPACT_ATOMS: atom_id res chain seq x y z
N MET A 1 -13.37 -8.30 -3.53
CA MET A 1 -12.65 -7.02 -3.43
C MET A 1 -12.49 -6.44 -4.82
N SER A 2 -12.27 -5.12 -4.95
CA SER A 2 -11.94 -4.50 -6.24
C SER A 2 -10.51 -4.88 -6.65
N ARG A 3 -10.27 -5.18 -7.93
CA ARG A 3 -8.96 -5.61 -8.46
C ARG A 3 -7.80 -4.69 -8.02
N LEU A 4 -8.07 -3.38 -7.99
CA LEU A 4 -7.11 -2.35 -7.58
C LEU A 4 -6.77 -2.39 -6.08
N TYR A 5 -7.76 -2.72 -5.24
CA TYR A 5 -7.54 -2.85 -3.81
C TYR A 5 -6.67 -4.07 -3.49
N ASP A 6 -6.93 -5.19 -4.17
CA ASP A 6 -6.15 -6.43 -3.97
C ASP A 6 -4.70 -6.25 -4.43
N HIS A 7 -4.48 -5.63 -5.59
CA HIS A 7 -3.15 -5.28 -6.08
C HIS A 7 -2.40 -4.34 -5.12
N TYR A 8 -3.08 -3.27 -4.64
CA TYR A 8 -2.48 -2.35 -3.67
C TYR A 8 -2.04 -3.08 -2.39
N LYS A 9 -2.90 -3.93 -1.84
CA LYS A 9 -2.64 -4.62 -0.57
C LYS A 9 -1.54 -5.68 -0.67
N ASN A 10 -1.48 -6.42 -1.78
CA ASN A 10 -0.60 -7.59 -1.91
C ASN A 10 0.75 -7.26 -2.57
N GLU A 11 0.80 -6.29 -3.47
CA GLU A 11 2.01 -5.99 -4.25
C GLU A 11 2.61 -4.65 -3.83
N VAL A 12 1.80 -3.58 -3.90
CA VAL A 12 2.29 -2.21 -3.68
C VAL A 12 2.74 -1.97 -2.25
N VAL A 13 2.00 -2.47 -1.25
CA VAL A 13 2.38 -2.33 0.16
C VAL A 13 3.75 -2.98 0.42
N ASP A 14 3.97 -4.20 -0.05
CA ASP A 14 5.21 -4.93 0.17
C ASP A 14 6.40 -4.28 -0.55
N GLU A 15 6.17 -3.74 -1.74
CA GLU A 15 7.20 -3.03 -2.51
C GLU A 15 7.59 -1.71 -1.83
N LEU A 16 6.62 -0.92 -1.37
CA LEU A 16 6.86 0.33 -0.64
C LEU A 16 7.53 0.10 0.72
N MET A 17 7.15 -0.96 1.45
CA MET A 17 7.81 -1.34 2.70
C MET A 17 9.31 -1.60 2.48
N LYS A 18 9.68 -2.28 1.40
CA LYS A 18 11.07 -2.59 1.05
C LYS A 18 11.82 -1.37 0.52
N GLN A 19 11.19 -0.56 -0.33
CA GLN A 19 11.84 0.59 -0.94
C GLN A 19 12.18 1.68 0.08
N PHE A 20 11.31 1.88 1.07
CA PHE A 20 11.42 2.96 2.04
C PHE A 20 11.80 2.49 3.45
N ASN A 21 12.08 1.18 3.63
CA ASN A 21 12.41 0.56 4.91
C ASN A 21 11.43 0.94 6.03
N TYR A 22 10.13 0.93 5.74
CA TYR A 22 9.11 1.17 6.76
C TYR A 22 9.15 0.06 7.81
N THR A 23 9.04 0.45 9.07
CA THR A 23 9.04 -0.48 10.22
C THR A 23 7.65 -1.02 10.53
N SER A 24 6.60 -0.37 10.03
CA SER A 24 5.22 -0.78 10.24
C SER A 24 4.39 -0.60 8.98
N VAL A 25 3.51 -1.57 8.72
CA VAL A 25 2.54 -1.55 7.61
C VAL A 25 1.65 -0.31 7.63
N MET A 26 1.41 0.26 8.81
CA MET A 26 0.60 1.49 8.97
C MET A 26 1.30 2.74 8.43
N GLN A 27 2.61 2.69 8.17
CA GLN A 27 3.36 3.81 7.58
C GLN A 27 3.20 3.88 6.05
N VAL A 28 2.67 2.83 5.42
CA VAL A 28 2.47 2.81 3.97
C VAL A 28 1.31 3.76 3.58
N PRO A 29 1.54 4.70 2.65
CA PRO A 29 0.52 5.67 2.24
C PRO A 29 -0.72 5.00 1.63
N ARG A 30 -1.92 5.35 2.12
CA ARG A 30 -3.21 4.82 1.64
C ARG A 30 -3.98 5.88 0.86
N LEU A 31 -4.74 5.43 -0.13
CA LEU A 31 -5.62 6.31 -0.91
C LEU A 31 -6.93 6.58 -0.12
N GLU A 32 -7.14 7.81 0.36
CA GLU A 32 -8.34 8.16 1.15
C GLU A 32 -9.53 8.56 0.29
N LYS A 33 -9.33 9.43 -0.71
CA LYS A 33 -10.40 9.91 -1.61
C LYS A 33 -9.81 10.43 -2.92
N ILE A 34 -10.55 10.24 -4.01
CA ILE A 34 -10.35 10.95 -5.28
C ILE A 34 -11.52 11.94 -5.41
N VAL A 35 -11.23 13.22 -5.66
CA VAL A 35 -12.22 14.30 -5.87
C VAL A 35 -12.36 14.59 -7.35
#